data_AF-A0A1F8U903-F1
#
_entry.id   AF-A0A1F8U903-F1
#
_cell.length_a   1.000
_cell.length_b   1.000
_cell.length_c   1.000
_cell.angle_alpha   90.00
_cell.angle_beta   90.00
_cell.angle_gamma   90.00
#
_symmetry.space_group_name_H-M   'P 1'
#
loop_
_entity.id
_entity.type
_entity.pdbx_description
1 polymer ?
#
loop_
_entity_poly.entity_id
_entity_poly.type
_entity_poly.pdbx_seq_one_letter_code
_entity_poly.pdbx_strand_id
1 'polypeptide(L)'
;MLIFVVCAITFSALLLSLHFYMRLIGSSKALNIIEEQVAADMQIRAHQLCLLAYEAQRFGNSREKVALDDEFQDFLHLYIEDYQAEVAKKIKEHNINEISAYGFINLSK
;
A
#
# COMPACT_ATOMS: atom_id res chain seq x y z
N MET A 1 13.67 43.59 21.50
CA MET A 1 12.32 43.05 21.17
C MET A 1 12.27 42.31 19.85
N LEU A 2 12.72 42.89 18.73
CA LEU A 2 12.68 42.26 17.39
C LEU A 2 13.34 40.86 17.33
N ILE A 3 14.53 40.69 17.91
CA ILE A 3 15.23 39.38 17.94
C ILE A 3 14.42 38.32 18.69
N PHE A 4 13.78 38.71 19.80
CA PHE A 4 12.97 37.80 20.61
C PHE A 4 11.70 37.36 19.87
N VAL A 5 11.08 38.27 19.11
CA VAL A 5 9.93 37.96 18.25
C VAL A 5 10.33 37.03 17.11
N VAL A 6 11.49 37.27 16.47
CA VAL A 6 12.01 36.38 15.42
C VAL A 6 12.32 34.99 15.96
N CYS A 7 12.99 34.89 17.12
CA CYS A 7 13.24 33.61 17.79
C CYS A 7 11.96 32.87 18.17
N ALA A 8 10.92 33.58 18.64
CA ALA A 8 9.65 32.97 18.97
C ALA A 8 8.95 32.42 17.71
N ILE A 9 8.95 33.17 16.61
CA ILE A 9 8.35 32.74 15.33
C ILE A 9 9.10 31.53 14.76
N THR A 10 10.44 31.54 14.75
CA THR A 10 11.23 30.42 14.23
C THR A 10 11.07 29.18 15.09
N PHE A 11 11.00 29.32 16.41
CA PHE A 11 10.74 28.22 17.33
C PHE A 11 9.33 27.63 17.13
N SER A 12 8.30 28.48 17.00
CA SER A 12 6.94 28.02 16.71
C SER A 12 6.84 27.30 15.35
N ALA A 13 7.53 27.82 14.32
CA ALA A 13 7.58 27.17 13.01
C ALA A 13 8.27 25.79 13.08
N LEU A 14 9.33 25.67 13.89
CA LEU A 14 10.04 24.42 14.10
C LEU A 14 9.19 23.39 14.87
N LEU A 15 8.41 23.82 15.85
CA LEU A 15 7.47 22.92 16.54
C LEU A 15 6.34 22.45 15.62
N LEU A 16 5.82 23.33 14.77
CA LEU A 16 4.81 22.98 13.77
C LEU A 16 5.37 21.97 12.77
N SER A 17 6.56 22.21 12.22
CA SER A 17 7.17 21.27 11.26
C SER A 17 7.46 19.91 11.90
N LEU A 18 7.93 19.88 13.14
CA LEU A 18 8.14 18.65 13.90
C LEU A 18 6.82 17.90 14.12
N HIS A 19 5.73 18.62 14.46
CA HIS A 19 4.42 18.02 14.66
C HIS A 19 3.90 17.36 13.36
N PHE A 20 3.98 18.08 12.23
CA PHE A 20 3.60 17.52 10.93
C PHE A 20 4.45 16.31 10.54
N TYR A 21 5.76 16.38 10.78
CA TYR A 21 6.69 15.29 10.49
C TYR A 21 6.37 14.03 11.30
N MET A 22 6.16 14.18 12.61
CA MET A 22 5.80 13.06 13.49
C MET A 22 4.47 12.43 13.10
N ARG A 23 3.49 13.26 12.68
CA ARG A 23 2.20 12.77 12.18
C ARG A 23 2.35 11.97 10.88
N LEU A 24 3.14 12.47 9.93
CA LEU A 24 3.38 11.79 8.65
C LEU A 24 4.05 10.42 8.84
N ILE A 25 5.08 10.35 9.70
CA ILE A 25 5.75 9.07 10.03
C ILE A 25 4.78 8.10 10.69
N GLY A 26 3.96 8.59 11.63
CA GLY A 26 2.96 7.78 12.31
C GLY A 26 2.00 7.11 11.33
N SER A 27 1.44 7.88 10.40
CA SER A 27 0.53 7.35 9.36
C SER A 27 1.22 6.39 8.41
N SER A 28 2.47 6.67 8.00
CA SER A 28 3.25 5.77 7.14
C SER A 28 3.55 4.42 7.83
N LYS A 29 3.90 4.44 9.12
CA LYS A 29 4.13 3.21 9.88
C LYS A 29 2.85 2.39 10.06
N ALA A 30 1.73 3.07 10.34
CA ALA A 30 0.43 2.42 10.46
C ALA A 30 0.00 1.77 9.14
N LEU A 31 0.21 2.45 8.01
CA LEU A 31 -0.04 1.90 6.68
C LEU A 31 0.81 0.66 6.42
N ASN A 32 2.12 0.72 6.68
CA ASN A 32 3.01 -0.42 6.46
C ASN A 32 2.58 -1.65 7.27
N ILE A 33 2.13 -1.45 8.53
CA ILE A 33 1.61 -2.56 9.35
C ILE A 33 0.35 -3.17 8.71
N ILE A 34 -0.55 -2.35 8.16
CA ILE A 34 -1.75 -2.85 7.48
C ILE A 34 -1.37 -3.62 6.21
N GLU A 35 -0.47 -3.08 5.40
CA GLU A 35 0.01 -3.72 4.17
C GLU A 35 0.67 -5.07 4.47
N GLU A 36 1.50 -5.15 5.51
CA GLU A 36 2.13 -6.39 5.98
C GLU A 36 1.08 -7.41 6.45
N GLN A 37 0.05 -6.98 7.18
CA GLN A 37 -1.02 -7.86 7.62
C GLN A 37 -1.84 -8.41 6.45
N VAL A 38 -2.23 -7.56 5.50
CA VAL A 38 -2.97 -8.00 4.30
C VAL A 38 -2.10 -8.93 3.45
N ALA A 39 -0.81 -8.62 3.28
CA ALA A 39 0.12 -9.49 2.57
C ALA A 39 0.24 -10.88 3.23
N ALA A 40 0.24 -10.94 4.57
CA ALA A 40 0.22 -12.20 5.30
C ALA A 40 -1.10 -12.97 5.09
N ASP A 41 -2.25 -12.29 5.15
CA ASP A 41 -3.57 -12.91 4.91
C ASP A 41 -3.69 -13.45 3.48
N MET A 42 -3.03 -12.81 2.51
CA MET A 42 -3.05 -13.16 1.09
C MET A 42 -1.91 -14.07 0.64
N GLN A 43 -1.04 -14.53 1.56
CA GLN A 43 0.17 -15.28 1.22
C GLN A 43 -0.10 -16.56 0.41
N ILE A 44 -1.19 -17.27 0.72
CA ILE A 44 -1.56 -18.50 0.01
C ILE A 44 -1.89 -18.20 -1.47
N ARG A 45 -2.66 -17.13 -1.71
CA ARG A 45 -3.02 -16.70 -3.08
C ARG A 45 -1.78 -16.23 -3.86
N ALA A 46 -0.91 -15.48 -3.20
CA ALA A 46 0.37 -15.06 -3.79
C ALA A 46 1.24 -16.27 -4.16
N HIS A 47 1.26 -17.31 -3.31
CA HIS A 47 1.99 -18.54 -3.60
C HIS A 47 1.44 -19.27 -4.83
N GLN A 48 0.12 -19.34 -4.98
CA GLN A 48 -0.52 -19.94 -6.16
C GLN A 48 -0.16 -19.21 -7.46
N LEU A 49 -0.12 -17.88 -7.45
CA LEU A 49 0.34 -17.08 -8.58
C LEU A 49 1.79 -17.38 -8.95
N CYS A 50 2.66 -17.53 -7.97
CA CYS A 50 4.06 -17.92 -8.20
C CYS A 50 4.17 -19.31 -8.85
N LEU A 51 3.32 -20.27 -8.44
CA LEU A 51 3.30 -21.59 -9.06
C LEU A 51 2.82 -21.53 -10.52
N LEU A 52 1.78 -20.76 -10.82
CA LEU A 52 1.30 -20.52 -12.19
C LEU A 52 2.38 -19.90 -13.08
N ALA A 53 3.06 -18.86 -12.59
CA ALA A 53 4.16 -18.23 -13.31
C ALA A 53 5.31 -19.21 -13.56
N TYR A 54 5.63 -20.04 -12.57
CA TYR A 54 6.66 -21.08 -12.73
C TYR A 54 6.25 -22.13 -13.76
N GLU A 55 4.99 -22.57 -13.75
CA GLU A 55 4.47 -23.52 -14.73
C GLU A 55 4.57 -22.96 -16.15
N ALA A 56 4.14 -21.71 -16.38
CA ALA A 56 4.26 -21.05 -17.67
C ALA A 56 5.71 -21.00 -18.18
N GLN A 57 6.68 -20.74 -17.28
CA GLN A 57 8.11 -20.72 -17.63
C GLN A 57 8.70 -22.09 -17.96
N ARG A 58 8.11 -23.19 -17.46
CA ARG A 58 8.58 -24.55 -17.79
C ARG A 58 8.26 -24.93 -19.23
N PHE A 59 7.20 -24.34 -19.80
CA PHE A 59 6.88 -24.53 -21.20
C PHE A 59 7.79 -23.64 -22.07
N GLY A 60 8.30 -24.17 -23.18
CA GLY A 60 9.04 -23.39 -24.18
C GLY A 60 8.12 -22.40 -24.91
N ASN A 61 8.47 -21.97 -26.13
CA ASN A 61 7.55 -21.19 -26.98
C ASN A 61 6.44 -22.10 -27.54
N SER A 62 5.53 -22.53 -26.68
CA SER A 62 4.34 -23.32 -27.02
C SER A 62 3.08 -22.46 -26.90
N ARG A 63 1.99 -22.89 -27.56
CA ARG A 63 0.66 -22.29 -27.35
C ARG A 63 0.18 -22.42 -25.90
N GLU A 64 0.60 -23.47 -25.21
CA GLU A 64 0.27 -23.71 -23.80
C GLU A 64 0.91 -22.67 -22.89
N LYS A 65 2.16 -22.25 -23.17
CA LYS A 65 2.78 -21.14 -22.45
C LYS A 65 1.97 -19.85 -22.58
N VAL A 66 1.55 -19.50 -23.79
CA VAL A 66 0.78 -18.27 -24.03
C VAL A 66 -0.54 -18.30 -23.27
N ALA A 67 -1.24 -19.44 -23.28
CA ALA A 67 -2.49 -19.59 -22.52
C ALA A 67 -2.29 -19.47 -21.01
N LEU A 68 -1.21 -20.06 -20.46
CA LEU A 68 -0.88 -19.96 -19.03
C LEU A 68 -0.39 -18.56 -18.65
N ASP A 69 0.34 -17.88 -19.53
CA ASP A 69 0.77 -16.48 -19.33
C ASP A 69 -0.46 -15.56 -19.29
N ASP A 70 -1.44 -15.75 -20.19
CA ASP A 70 -2.70 -14.98 -20.19
C ASP A 70 -3.51 -15.23 -18.90
N GLU A 71 -3.67 -16.50 -18.51
CA GLU A 71 -4.34 -16.90 -17.26
C GLU A 71 -3.64 -16.32 -16.02
N PHE A 72 -2.31 -16.32 -16.01
CA PHE A 72 -1.53 -15.68 -14.94
C PHE A 72 -1.77 -14.17 -14.87
N GLN A 73 -1.81 -13.46 -16.00
CA GLN A 73 -2.07 -12.02 -16.02
C GLN A 73 -3.47 -11.72 -15.45
N ASP A 74 -4.49 -12.47 -15.83
CA ASP A 74 -5.85 -12.30 -15.33
C ASP A 74 -5.92 -12.50 -13.80
N PHE A 75 -5.31 -13.57 -13.29
CA PHE A 75 -5.27 -13.80 -11.84
C PHE A 75 -4.43 -12.77 -11.09
N LEU A 76 -3.34 -12.29 -11.68
CA LEU A 76 -2.52 -11.24 -11.10
C LEU A 76 -3.30 -9.93 -10.97
N HIS A 77 -4.09 -9.57 -11.98
CA HIS A 77 -4.96 -8.40 -11.94
C HIS A 77 -5.99 -8.50 -10.80
N LEU A 78 -6.71 -9.62 -10.72
CA LEU A 78 -7.69 -9.86 -9.65
C LEU A 78 -7.03 -9.84 -8.27
N TYR A 79 -5.85 -10.42 -8.12
CA TYR A 79 -5.11 -10.41 -6.86
C TYR A 79 -4.75 -8.99 -6.42
N ILE A 80 -4.30 -8.13 -7.34
CA ILE A 80 -3.96 -6.73 -7.02
C ILE A 80 -5.21 -5.95 -6.63
N GLU A 81 -6.32 -6.13 -7.35
CA GLU A 81 -7.59 -5.47 -7.02
C GLU A 81 -8.10 -5.87 -5.63
N ASP A 82 -8.09 -7.17 -5.33
CA ASP A 82 -8.46 -7.69 -4.01
C ASP A 82 -7.54 -7.18 -2.91
N TYR A 83 -6.23 -7.15 -3.15
CA TYR A 83 -5.25 -6.60 -2.22
C TYR A 83 -5.53 -5.14 -1.91
N GLN A 84 -5.75 -4.32 -2.95
CA GLN A 84 -6.08 -2.91 -2.77
C GLN A 84 -7.39 -2.73 -1.99
N ALA A 85 -8.40 -3.56 -2.26
CA ALA A 85 -9.68 -3.52 -1.55
C ALA A 85 -9.54 -3.92 -0.08
N GLU A 86 -8.76 -4.95 0.24
CA GLU A 86 -8.50 -5.38 1.61
C GLU A 86 -7.71 -4.34 2.41
N VAL A 87 -6.67 -3.75 1.82
CA VAL A 87 -5.91 -2.66 2.46
C VAL A 87 -6.81 -1.44 2.68
N ALA A 88 -7.58 -1.03 1.67
CA ALA A 88 -8.55 0.07 1.78
C ALA A 88 -9.57 -0.16 2.91
N LYS A 89 -10.08 -1.39 3.04
CA LYS A 89 -10.99 -1.78 4.11
C LYS A 89 -10.33 -1.66 5.49
N LYS A 90 -9.13 -2.21 5.67
CA LYS A 90 -8.39 -2.13 6.94
C LYS A 90 -8.02 -0.69 7.30
N ILE A 91 -7.64 0.15 6.33
CA ILE A 91 -7.38 1.58 6.55
C ILE A 91 -8.61 2.27 7.17
N LYS A 92 -9.82 1.95 6.67
CA LYS A 92 -11.09 2.46 7.23
C LYS A 92 -11.36 1.91 8.63
N GLU A 93 -11.17 0.61 8.85
CA GLU A 93 -11.36 -0.03 10.16
C GLU A 93 -10.43 0.56 11.24
N HIS A 94 -9.20 0.90 10.86
CA HIS A 94 -8.21 1.54 11.73
C HIS A 94 -8.36 3.07 11.83
N ASN A 95 -9.34 3.69 11.15
CA ASN A 95 -9.61 5.13 11.15
C ASN A 95 -8.38 6.00 10.83
N ILE A 96 -7.54 5.57 9.87
CA ILE A 96 -6.38 6.35 9.43
C ILE A 96 -6.85 7.46 8.47
N ASN A 97 -7.40 8.52 9.07
CA ASN A 97 -8.03 9.63 8.35
C ASN A 97 -7.06 10.47 7.52
N GLU A 98 -5.75 10.33 7.73
CA GLU A 98 -4.73 10.98 6.90
C GLU A 98 -4.65 10.41 5.48
N ILE A 99 -5.17 9.20 5.25
CA ILE A 99 -5.12 8.54 3.94
C ILE A 99 -6.46 8.72 3.24
N SER A 100 -6.47 9.54 2.19
CA SER A 100 -7.69 9.84 1.42
C SER A 100 -7.97 8.84 0.29
N ALA A 101 -6.98 8.04 -0.11
CA ALA A 101 -7.10 7.00 -1.14
C ALA A 101 -6.00 5.94 -0.98
N TYR A 102 -6.27 4.72 -1.46
CA TYR A 102 -5.28 3.65 -1.58
C TYR A 102 -5.42 2.95 -2.92
N GLY A 103 -4.35 2.86 -3.71
CA GLY A 103 -4.41 2.41 -5.10
C GLY A 103 -5.40 3.25 -5.92
N PHE A 104 -6.37 2.59 -6.57
CA PHE A 104 -7.46 3.25 -7.30
C PHE A 104 -8.72 3.50 -6.46
N ILE A 105 -8.69 3.18 -5.16
CA ILE A 105 -9.85 3.25 -4.28
C ILE A 105 -9.83 4.56 -3.51
N ASN A 106 -10.88 5.36 -3.71
CA ASN A 106 -11.09 6.57 -2.93
C ASN A 106 -11.67 6.22 -1.54
N LEU A 107 -10.98 6.66 -0.48
CA LEU A 107 -11.36 6.47 0.91
C LEU A 107 -12.08 7.69 1.49
N SER A 108 -12.04 8.83 0.81
CA SER A 108 -12.75 10.05 1.19
C SER A 108 -14.27 9.94 0.95
N LYS A 109 -14.95 9.23 1.85
CA LYS A 109 -16.38 9.31 2.13
C LYS A 109 -16.63 8.98 3.59
#